data_AF-A0A363TZG1-F1
#
_entry.id   AF-A0A363TZG1-F1
#
_cell.length_a   1.000
_cell.length_b   1.000
_cell.length_c   1.000
_cell.angle_alpha   90.00
_cell.angle_beta   90.00
_cell.angle_gamma   90.00
#
_symmetry.space_group_name_H-M   'P 1'
#
loop_
_entity.id
_entity.type
_entity.pdbx_description
1 polymer ?
#
loop_
_entity_poly.entity_id
_entity_poly.type
_entity_poly.pdbx_seq_one_letter_code
_entity_poly.pdbx_strand_id
1 'polypeptide(L)'
;MIGAFTFEQGGRTYSCSPQKRETPPAGTWWWFTVSSDPQRYAPFEAVKGDTQRSIQSRIVKYYEHRLWVRAQPVLPREKYVRPGKPAVAAVPAKP
;
A
#
# COMPACT_ATOMS: atom_id res chain seq x y z
N MET A 1 -0.86 26.47 -1.69
CA MET A 1 -1.09 25.08 -1.25
C MET A 1 -2.57 24.84 -1.45
N ILE A 2 -2.95 23.80 -2.17
CA ILE A 2 -4.37 23.48 -2.39
C ILE A 2 -4.99 22.95 -1.09
N GLY A 3 -6.25 23.32 -0.82
CA GLY A 3 -7.01 22.89 0.36
C GLY A 3 -7.56 21.47 0.20
N ALA A 4 -8.46 21.08 1.11
CA ALA A 4 -9.24 19.86 0.93
C ALA A 4 -10.20 20.01 -0.26
N PHE A 5 -10.35 18.96 -1.07
CA PHE A 5 -11.22 18.94 -2.23
C PHE A 5 -11.78 17.53 -2.46
N THR A 6 -12.92 17.45 -3.12
CA THR A 6 -13.56 16.18 -3.49
C THR A 6 -13.74 16.13 -5.00
N PHE A 7 -13.55 14.96 -5.59
CA PHE A 7 -13.74 14.75 -7.03
C PHE A 7 -14.25 13.33 -7.30
N GLU A 8 -14.91 13.14 -8.43
CA GLU A 8 -15.37 11.83 -8.87
C GLU A 8 -14.47 11.29 -9.98
N GLN A 9 -14.09 10.02 -9.89
CA GLN A 9 -13.38 9.35 -10.97
C GLN A 9 -13.73 7.86 -11.05
N GLY A 10 -14.05 7.38 -12.25
CA GLY A 10 -14.40 5.97 -12.49
C GLY A 10 -15.60 5.50 -11.66
N GLY A 11 -16.59 6.37 -11.45
CA GLY A 11 -17.80 6.08 -10.66
C GLY A 11 -17.56 6.02 -9.14
N ARG A 12 -16.44 6.56 -8.65
CA ARG A 12 -16.10 6.63 -7.22
C ARG A 12 -15.79 8.06 -6.84
N THR A 13 -16.32 8.50 -5.70
CA THR A 13 -15.99 9.80 -5.13
C THR A 13 -14.73 9.68 -4.25
N TYR A 14 -13.78 10.58 -4.47
CA TYR A 14 -12.52 10.69 -3.73
C TYR A 14 -12.53 12.01 -2.97
N SER A 15 -12.48 11.94 -1.64
CA SER A 15 -12.33 13.12 -0.78
C SER A 15 -10.89 13.22 -0.32
N CYS A 16 -10.21 14.31 -0.67
CA CYS A 16 -8.79 14.50 -0.46
C CYS A 16 -8.55 15.70 0.47
N SER A 17 -7.72 15.52 1.49
CA SER A 17 -7.44 16.54 2.49
C SER A 17 -5.97 16.52 2.87
N PRO A 18 -5.26 17.67 2.82
CA PRO A 18 -3.93 17.77 3.39
C PRO A 18 -4.07 17.85 4.91
N GLN A 19 -3.51 16.89 5.63
CA GLN A 19 -3.51 16.91 7.10
C GLN A 19 -2.08 16.77 7.61
N LYS A 20 -1.75 17.60 8.60
CA LYS A 20 -0.48 17.52 9.30
C LYS A 20 -0.45 16.24 10.13
N ARG A 21 0.58 15.44 9.91
CA ARG A 21 0.87 14.25 10.70
C ARG A 21 1.82 14.65 11.82
N GLU A 22 1.36 14.47 13.05
CA GLU A 22 2.16 14.75 14.25
C GLU A 22 3.13 13.61 14.56
N THR A 23 2.78 12.39 14.14
CA THR A 23 3.63 11.20 14.29
C THR A 23 4.68 11.12 13.17
N PRO A 24 5.94 10.75 13.49
CA PRO A 24 6.98 10.55 12.49
C PRO A 24 6.58 9.55 11.39
N PRO A 25 6.91 9.82 10.11
CA PRO A 25 7.51 11.05 9.59
C PRO A 25 6.57 12.26 9.69
N ALA A 26 7.02 13.28 10.43
CA ALA A 26 6.27 14.50 10.67
C ALA A 26 6.26 15.36 9.41
N GLY A 27 5.10 15.90 9.06
CA GLY A 27 4.92 16.64 7.81
C GLY A 27 3.45 16.77 7.45
N THR A 28 3.15 17.46 6.36
CA THR A 28 1.77 17.50 5.83
C THR A 28 1.61 16.35 4.87
N TRP A 29 0.62 15.49 5.07
CA TRP A 29 0.37 14.35 4.22
C TRP A 29 -0.95 14.53 3.48
N TRP A 30 -1.00 14.06 2.23
CA TRP A 30 -2.24 14.00 1.48
C TRP A 30 -3.02 12.77 1.88
N TRP A 31 -4.09 13.00 2.61
CA TRP A 31 -5.02 11.95 2.95
C TRP A 31 -6.16 11.92 1.96
N PHE A 32 -6.66 10.72 1.67
CA PHE A 32 -7.90 10.59 0.94
C PHE A 32 -8.75 9.42 1.42
N THR A 33 -10.05 9.55 1.22
CA THR A 33 -11.06 8.49 1.36
C THR A 33 -11.74 8.25 0.02
N VAL A 34 -12.32 7.06 -0.15
CA VAL A 34 -13.09 6.69 -1.35
C VAL A 34 -14.46 6.24 -0.88
N SER A 35 -15.56 6.67 -1.50
CA SER A 35 -16.91 6.26 -1.06
C SER A 35 -17.12 4.74 -1.03
N SER A 36 -16.36 4.00 -1.84
CA SER A 36 -16.41 2.54 -1.91
C SER A 36 -15.58 1.83 -0.83
N ASP A 37 -14.76 2.54 -0.05
CA ASP A 37 -13.83 1.94 0.92
C ASP A 37 -13.80 2.78 2.22
N PRO A 38 -14.04 2.16 3.40
CA PRO A 38 -14.09 2.89 4.67
C PRO A 38 -12.71 3.34 5.17
N GLN A 39 -11.61 2.89 4.55
CA GLN A 39 -10.27 3.17 5.03
C GLN A 39 -9.74 4.48 4.42
N ARG A 40 -9.00 5.22 5.23
CA ARG A 40 -8.32 6.46 4.83
C ARG A 40 -6.85 6.17 4.51
N TYR A 41 -6.36 6.75 3.43
CA TYR A 41 -5.00 6.50 2.92
C TYR A 41 -4.18 7.77 2.90
N ALA A 42 -2.90 7.68 3.27
CA ALA A 42 -1.92 8.76 3.16
C ALA A 42 -0.68 8.26 2.40
N PRO A 43 -0.74 8.16 1.06
CA PRO A 43 0.35 7.58 0.29
C PRO A 43 1.55 8.51 0.07
N PHE A 44 1.35 9.83 0.07
CA PHE A 44 2.42 10.79 -0.22
C PHE A 44 2.33 12.07 0.62
N GLU A 45 3.49 12.67 0.85
CA GLU A 45 3.65 13.95 1.53
C GLU A 45 3.17 15.11 0.62
N ALA A 46 2.56 16.12 1.23
CA ALA A 46 2.12 17.34 0.57
C ALA A 46 3.29 18.31 0.43
N VAL A 47 3.62 18.63 -0.80
CA VAL A 47 4.76 19.45 -1.17
C VAL A 47 4.30 20.84 -1.64
N LYS A 48 5.12 21.88 -1.43
CA LYS A 48 4.90 23.22 -1.98
C LYS A 48 5.07 23.16 -3.51
N GLY A 49 3.99 22.87 -4.22
CA GLY A 49 3.97 22.70 -5.67
C GLY A 49 2.89 21.74 -6.15
N ASP A 50 2.28 20.99 -5.23
CA ASP A 50 1.16 20.12 -5.56
C ASP A 50 -0.03 20.92 -6.08
N THR A 51 -0.46 20.55 -7.29
CA THR A 51 -1.66 21.05 -7.95
C THR A 51 -2.77 20.01 -7.84
N GLN A 52 -4.03 20.46 -7.89
CA GLN A 52 -5.19 19.57 -7.76
C GLN A 52 -5.10 18.43 -8.78
N ARG A 53 -4.74 18.75 -10.03
CA ARG A 53 -4.60 17.76 -11.11
C ARG A 53 -3.49 16.73 -10.84
N SER A 54 -2.33 17.17 -10.34
CA SER A 54 -1.23 16.27 -9.98
C SER A 54 -1.63 15.30 -8.87
N ILE A 55 -2.29 15.82 -7.83
CA ILE A 55 -2.77 15.02 -6.70
C ILE A 55 -3.86 14.04 -7.13
N GLN A 56 -4.84 14.50 -7.91
CA GLN A 56 -5.88 13.65 -8.48
C GLN A 56 -5.27 12.46 -9.23
N SER A 57 -4.38 12.72 -10.20
CA SER A 57 -3.74 11.65 -10.99
C SER A 57 -2.93 10.68 -10.12
N ARG A 58 -2.21 11.18 -9.11
CA ARG A 58 -1.45 10.33 -8.18
C ARG A 58 -2.34 9.44 -7.31
N ILE A 59 -3.43 9.99 -6.76
CA ILE A 59 -4.38 9.24 -5.91
C ILE A 59 -5.08 8.15 -6.71
N VAL A 60 -5.60 8.51 -7.90
CA VAL A 60 -6.28 7.57 -8.78
C VAL A 60 -5.32 6.44 -9.17
N LYS A 61 -4.11 6.76 -9.63
CA LYS A 61 -3.09 5.76 -9.98
C LYS A 61 -2.74 4.84 -8.80
N TYR A 62 -2.57 5.39 -7.61
CA TYR A 62 -2.29 4.60 -6.40
C TYR A 62 -3.44 3.65 -6.08
N TYR A 63 -4.67 4.13 -6.13
CA TYR A 63 -5.84 3.35 -5.77
C TYR A 63 -6.17 2.28 -6.83
N GLU A 64 -6.05 2.59 -8.12
CA GLU A 64 -6.16 1.62 -9.21
C GLU A 64 -5.12 0.51 -9.09
N HIS A 65 -3.85 0.86 -8.85
CA HIS A 65 -2.80 -0.12 -8.63
C HIS A 65 -3.12 -1.01 -7.43
N ARG A 66 -3.69 -0.45 -6.36
CA ARG A 66 -4.10 -1.22 -5.18
C ARG A 66 -5.25 -2.17 -5.46
N LEU A 67 -6.24 -1.75 -6.25
CA LEU A 67 -7.33 -2.63 -6.70
C LEU A 67 -6.78 -3.75 -7.57
N TRP A 68 -5.84 -3.45 -8.46
CA TRP A 68 -5.16 -4.45 -9.28
C TRP A 68 -4.39 -5.47 -8.43
N VAL A 69 -3.63 -5.02 -7.43
CA VAL A 69 -2.96 -5.92 -6.47
C VAL A 69 -3.95 -6.74 -5.65
N ARG A 70 -5.08 -6.16 -5.22
CA ARG A 70 -6.14 -6.90 -4.51
C ARG A 70 -6.85 -7.92 -5.39
N ALA A 71 -6.99 -7.63 -6.68
CA ALA A 71 -7.62 -8.53 -7.65
C ALA A 71 -6.70 -9.69 -8.06
N GLN A 72 -5.39 -9.60 -7.78
CA GLN A 72 -4.50 -10.72 -8.04
C GLN A 72 -4.81 -11.88 -7.08
N PRO A 73 -4.85 -13.12 -7.60
CA PRO A 73 -4.94 -14.29 -6.75
C PRO A 73 -3.69 -14.35 -5.87
N VAL A 74 -3.89 -14.41 -4.55
CA VAL A 74 -2.78 -14.63 -3.60
C VAL A 74 -2.25 -16.03 -3.87
N LEU A 75 -1.15 -16.12 -4.63
CA LEU A 75 -0.43 -17.37 -4.78
C LEU A 75 -0.08 -17.87 -3.38
N PRO A 76 -0.47 -19.10 -3.01
CA PRO A 76 -0.03 -19.69 -1.75
C PRO A 76 1.49 -19.61 -1.73
N ARG A 77 2.06 -18.85 -0.79
CA ARG A 77 3.51 -18.85 -0.58
C ARG A 77 3.88 -20.31 -0.31
N GLU A 78 4.62 -20.92 -1.24
CA GLU A 78 5.16 -22.26 -1.04
C GLU A 78 5.89 -22.22 0.30
N LYS A 79 5.35 -23.00 1.24
CA LYS A 79 5.89 -23.10 2.59
C LYS A 79 7.31 -23.61 2.40
N TYR A 80 8.31 -22.79 2.71
CA TYR A 80 9.70 -23.18 2.62
C TYR A 80 9.91 -24.39 3.53
N VAL A 81 9.86 -25.59 2.96
CA VAL A 81 10.14 -26.84 3.67
C VAL A 81 11.63 -26.82 3.92
N ARG A 82 12.03 -26.57 5.18
CA ARG A 82 13.41 -26.73 5.60
C ARG A 82 13.80 -28.18 5.28
N PRO A 83 14.87 -28.44 4.50
CA PRO A 83 15.36 -29.80 4.31
C PRO A 83 15.65 -30.39 5.70
N GLY A 84 15.07 -31.56 5.98
CA GLY A 84 15.32 -32.29 7.21
C GLY A 84 16.83 -32.52 7.37
N LYS A 85 17.32 -32.31 8.59
CA LYS A 85 18.69 -32.64 9.01
C LYS A 85 19.05 -34.06 8.51
N PRO A 86 20.19 -34.28 7.85
CA PRO A 86 20.61 -35.65 7.53
C PRO A 86 20.81 -36.42 8.84
N ALA A 87 20.06 -37.52 8.99
CA ALA A 87 20.30 -38.49 10.04
C ALA A 87 21.64 -39.18 9.77
N VAL A 88 22.46 -39.24 10.81
CA VAL A 88 23.81 -39.78 10.86
C VAL A 88 23.86 -41.19 10.25
N ALA A 89 24.72 -41.41 9.25
CA ALA A 89 25.09 -42.74 8.83
C ALA A 89 26.00 -43.35 9.92
N ALA A 90 25.44 -44.25 10.71
CA ALA A 90 26.21 -45.10 11.61
C ALA A 90 27.16 -45.97 10.77
N VAL A 91 28.47 -45.79 10.99
CA VAL A 91 29.50 -46.67 10.45
C VAL A 91 29.35 -48.06 11.12
N PRO A 92 29.21 -49.16 10.37
CA PRO A 92 29.24 -50.49 10.97
C PRO A 92 30.70 -50.87 11.28
N ALA A 93 30.97 -51.15 12.55
CA ALA A 93 32.22 -51.76 13.02
C ALA A 93 32.21 -53.28 12.79
N LYS A 94 33.30 -53.83 12.21
CA LYS A 94 33.72 -55.25 12.33
C LYS A 94 35.07 -55.51 11.61
N PRO A 95 35.81 -56.61 11.86
CA PRO A 95 35.97 -57.44 13.08
C PRO A 95 37.29 -57.16 13.82
#